data_AF-A0A561ECH7-F1
#
_entry.id   AF-A0A561ECH7-F1
#
_cell.length_a   1.000
_cell.length_b   1.000
_cell.length_c   1.000
_cell.angle_alpha   90.00
_cell.angle_beta   90.00
_cell.angle_gamma   90.00
#
_symmetry.space_group_name_H-M   'P 1'
#
loop_
_entity.id
_entity.type
_entity.pdbx_description
1 polymer ?
#
loop_
_entity_poly.entity_id
_entity_poly.type
_entity_poly.pdbx_seq_one_letter_code
_entity_poly.pdbx_strand_id
1 'polypeptide(L)'
;MSVLVHLCRGCGHHGDWHLPRNAGYTGCQCCRAGAVELDPMPVLQETFAMPGWSPEPLWAPGTARNPGTMHASTTCSCDACTAAFEALTGRAEAG
;
A
#
# COMPACT_ATOMS: atom_id res chain seq x y z
N MET A 1 8.26 6.95 -3.26
CA MET A 1 6.92 7.49 -3.21
C MET A 1 6.43 7.21 -1.85
N SER A 2 6.61 6.06 -1.24
CA SER A 2 5.86 5.78 -0.03
C SER A 2 4.36 5.69 -0.33
N VAL A 3 3.75 4.68 0.24
CA VAL A 3 2.36 4.34 -0.01
C VAL A 3 1.74 3.97 1.32
N LEU A 4 0.47 4.35 1.48
CA LEU A 4 -0.33 3.86 2.60
C LEU A 4 -0.84 2.46 2.26
N VAL A 5 -0.51 1.50 3.12
CA VAL A 5 -0.94 0.10 2.99
C VAL A 5 -1.62 -0.37 4.27
N HIS A 6 -2.60 -1.25 4.13
CA HIS A 6 -3.12 -2.04 5.25
C HIS A 6 -2.34 -3.34 5.35
N LEU A 7 -1.99 -3.74 6.57
CA LEU A 7 -1.31 -5.00 6.82
C LEU A 7 -2.31 -6.04 7.30
N CYS A 8 -2.17 -7.28 6.86
CA CYS A 8 -2.91 -8.40 7.42
C CYS A 8 -2.46 -8.64 8.87
N ARG A 9 -3.39 -8.69 9.82
CA ARG A 9 -3.10 -8.96 11.23
C ARG A 9 -2.51 -10.35 11.46
N GLY A 10 -2.86 -11.31 10.60
CA GLY A 10 -2.40 -12.69 10.71
C GLY A 10 -0.96 -12.93 10.22
N CYS A 11 -0.55 -12.29 9.12
CA CYS A 11 0.76 -12.53 8.50
C CYS A 11 1.64 -11.29 8.31
N GLY A 12 1.13 -10.09 8.57
CA GLY A 12 1.85 -8.83 8.37
C GLY A 12 2.05 -8.41 6.90
N HIS A 13 1.60 -9.22 5.94
CA HIS A 13 1.69 -8.85 4.52
C HIS A 13 0.73 -7.72 4.15
N HIS A 14 1.04 -7.02 3.07
CA HIS A 14 0.16 -6.01 2.53
C HIS A 14 -1.17 -6.62 2.09
N GLY A 15 -2.27 -5.91 2.31
CA GLY A 15 -3.60 -6.39 1.97
C GLY A 15 -3.78 -6.68 0.48
N ASP A 16 -3.09 -5.95 -0.40
CA ASP A 16 -3.15 -6.18 -1.84
C ASP A 16 -2.52 -7.52 -2.25
N TRP A 17 -1.57 -8.07 -1.49
CA TRP A 17 -0.97 -9.38 -1.75
C TRP A 17 -1.97 -10.55 -1.61
N HIS A 18 -3.10 -10.29 -0.96
CA HIS A 18 -4.18 -11.26 -0.84
C HIS A 18 -5.17 -11.24 -2.01
N LEU A 19 -5.03 -10.29 -2.94
CA LEU A 19 -5.87 -10.27 -4.14
C LEU A 19 -5.57 -11.49 -5.03
N PRO A 20 -6.58 -12.12 -5.68
CA PRO A 20 -6.36 -13.31 -6.50
C PRO A 20 -5.26 -13.15 -7.56
N ARG A 21 -5.13 -11.96 -8.16
CA ARG A 21 -4.08 -11.65 -9.15
C ARG A 21 -2.65 -11.76 -8.59
N ASN A 22 -2.49 -11.62 -7.28
CA ASN A 22 -1.22 -11.64 -6.57
C ASN A 22 -0.93 -13.01 -5.91
N ALA A 23 -1.87 -13.96 -5.97
CA ALA A 23 -1.75 -15.26 -5.30
C ALA A 23 -0.53 -16.09 -5.75
N GLY A 24 -0.03 -15.86 -6.97
CA GLY A 24 1.19 -16.50 -7.48
C GLY A 24 2.48 -15.97 -6.84
N TYR A 25 2.44 -14.77 -6.23
CA TYR A 25 3.61 -14.13 -5.61
C TYR A 25 3.68 -14.37 -4.10
N THR A 26 2.57 -14.72 -3.46
CA THR A 26 2.48 -14.75 -1.99
C THR A 26 1.93 -16.08 -1.48
N GLY A 27 2.81 -16.92 -0.93
CA GLY A 27 2.47 -18.27 -0.44
C GLY A 27 1.88 -18.36 0.97
N CYS A 28 1.22 -17.31 1.46
CA CYS A 28 0.85 -17.22 2.88
C CYS A 28 -0.39 -18.07 3.25
N GLN A 29 -0.43 -18.60 4.47
CA GLN A 29 -1.56 -19.44 4.91
C GLN A 29 -2.89 -18.67 4.92
N CYS A 30 -2.89 -17.40 5.36
CA CYS A 30 -4.10 -16.57 5.39
C CYS A 30 -4.68 -16.35 3.98
N CYS A 31 -3.80 -16.22 2.98
CA CYS A 31 -4.12 -16.10 1.57
C CYS A 31 -4.82 -17.35 1.07
N ARG A 32 -4.29 -18.54 1.42
CA ARG A 32 -4.85 -19.84 1.01
C ARG A 32 -6.17 -20.16 1.72
N ALA A 33 -6.31 -19.75 2.97
CA ALA A 33 -7.48 -20.02 3.80
C ALA A 33 -8.63 -19.01 3.59
N GLY A 34 -8.40 -17.91 2.86
CA GLY A 34 -9.39 -16.85 2.67
C GLY A 34 -9.74 -16.09 3.96
N ALA A 35 -8.96 -16.25 5.02
CA ALA A 35 -9.20 -15.68 6.35
C ALA A 35 -8.39 -14.39 6.57
N VAL A 36 -8.41 -13.50 5.57
CA VAL A 36 -7.63 -12.27 5.59
C VAL A 36 -8.32 -11.23 6.45
N GLU A 37 -7.64 -10.77 7.49
CA GLU A 37 -8.10 -9.69 8.35
C GLU A 37 -7.10 -8.55 8.27
N LEU A 38 -7.48 -7.46 7.60
CA LEU A 38 -6.62 -6.29 7.44
C LEU A 38 -6.74 -5.39 8.67
N ASP A 39 -5.61 -4.87 9.13
CA ASP A 39 -5.61 -3.82 10.12
C ASP A 39 -6.24 -2.55 9.51
N PRO A 40 -7.27 -1.97 10.15
CA PRO A 40 -7.93 -0.78 9.63
C PRO A 40 -7.02 0.46 9.65
N MET A 41 -5.94 0.45 10.44
CA MET A 41 -4.98 1.55 10.47
C MET A 41 -3.94 1.37 9.35
N PRO A 42 -3.87 2.29 8.38
CA PRO A 42 -2.85 2.21 7.35
C PRO A 42 -1.48 2.55 7.93
N VAL A 43 -0.45 1.96 7.36
CA VAL A 43 0.95 2.28 7.67
C VAL A 43 1.62 2.89 6.45
N LEU A 44 2.58 3.78 6.70
CA LEU A 44 3.44 4.34 5.67
C LEU A 44 4.51 3.31 5.32
N GLN A 45 4.50 2.82 4.09
CA GLN A 45 5.56 1.98 3.56
C GLN A 45 6.39 2.80 2.58
N GLU A 46 7.68 2.96 2.83
CA GLU A 46 8.59 3.70 1.94
C GLU A 46 8.75 3.02 0.57
N THR A 47 8.85 3.83 -0.50
CA THR A 47 9.21 3.35 -1.83
C THR A 47 10.25 4.27 -2.46
N PHE A 48 11.08 3.73 -3.33
CA PHE A 48 12.21 4.44 -3.92
C PHE A 48 12.13 4.41 -5.46
N ALA A 49 12.47 5.52 -6.10
CA ALA A 49 12.55 5.59 -7.56
C ALA A 49 13.84 4.93 -8.05
N MET A 50 13.76 4.31 -9.23
CA MET A 50 14.89 3.76 -9.95
C MET A 50 15.01 4.48 -11.31
N PRO A 51 16.23 4.84 -11.76
CA PRO A 51 17.52 4.70 -11.08
C PRO A 51 17.76 5.82 -10.04
N GLY A 52 18.47 5.51 -8.94
CA GLY A 52 18.97 6.52 -7.99
C GLY A 52 18.47 6.39 -6.56
N TRP A 53 17.55 5.47 -6.26
CA TRP A 53 17.03 5.22 -4.91
C TRP A 53 16.55 6.50 -4.21
N SER A 54 16.07 7.48 -4.97
CA SER A 54 15.57 8.71 -4.37
C SER A 54 14.26 8.41 -3.65
N PRO A 55 14.06 8.97 -2.44
CA PRO A 55 12.74 8.98 -1.82
C PRO A 55 11.79 9.70 -2.77
N GLU A 56 10.77 9.00 -3.21
CA GLU A 56 9.74 9.64 -4.03
C GLU A 56 8.58 10.13 -3.11
N PRO A 57 7.71 11.07 -3.54
CA PRO A 57 6.65 11.68 -2.72
C PRO A 57 5.46 10.74 -2.43
N LEU A 58 4.74 10.97 -1.33
CA LEU A 58 3.60 10.12 -0.91
C LEU A 58 2.54 10.01 -2.00
N TRP A 59 2.21 8.77 -2.42
CA TRP A 59 1.10 8.52 -3.35
C TRP A 59 -0.24 8.88 -2.71
N ALA A 60 -1.06 9.63 -3.44
CA ALA A 60 -2.44 9.89 -3.04
C ALA A 60 -3.27 8.59 -3.00
N PRO A 61 -4.21 8.45 -2.05
CA PRO A 61 -5.19 7.37 -2.01
C PRO A 61 -5.99 7.23 -3.32
N GLY A 62 -6.33 6.00 -3.73
CA GLY A 62 -7.04 5.72 -4.99
C GLY A 62 -6.24 5.88 -6.28
N THR A 63 -4.96 6.20 -6.21
CA THR A 63 -4.11 6.44 -7.39
C THR A 63 -3.59 5.14 -7.98
N ALA A 64 -3.59 5.04 -9.31
CA ALA A 64 -2.96 3.95 -10.04
C ALA A 64 -1.42 4.08 -10.01
N ARG A 65 -0.75 3.01 -9.62
CA ARG A 65 0.72 2.87 -9.59
C ARG A 65 1.16 1.94 -10.71
N ASN A 66 2.28 2.28 -11.35
CA ASN A 66 2.88 1.51 -12.45
C ASN A 66 1.87 1.10 -13.56
N PRO A 67 0.99 2.01 -14.03
CA PRO A 67 -0.03 1.68 -15.02
C PRO A 67 0.60 1.11 -16.30
N GLY A 68 -0.03 0.09 -16.88
CA GLY A 68 0.47 -0.57 -18.09
C GLY A 68 1.57 -1.61 -17.86
N THR A 69 1.94 -1.89 -16.60
CA THR A 69 2.94 -2.93 -16.27
C THR A 69 2.28 -4.14 -15.58
N MET A 70 3.02 -5.27 -15.54
CA MET A 70 2.64 -6.45 -14.73
C MET A 70 2.51 -6.15 -13.23
N HIS A 71 3.11 -5.06 -12.75
CA HIS A 71 3.08 -4.62 -11.36
C HIS A 71 2.10 -3.46 -11.13
N ALA A 72 1.14 -3.26 -12.04
CA ALA A 72 0.12 -2.25 -11.89
C ALA A 72 -0.73 -2.52 -10.64
N SER A 73 -0.85 -1.51 -9.77
CA SER A 73 -1.68 -1.57 -8.56
C SER A 73 -2.43 -0.25 -8.37
N THR A 74 -3.37 -0.22 -7.44
CA THR A 74 -4.10 0.99 -7.07
C THR A 74 -3.98 1.15 -5.57
N THR A 75 -3.62 2.35 -5.10
CA THR A 75 -3.56 2.64 -3.67
C THR A 75 -4.96 2.57 -3.06
N CYS A 76 -5.06 2.16 -1.79
CA CYS A 76 -6.35 2.10 -1.12
C CYS A 76 -6.98 3.50 -1.03
N SER A 77 -8.28 3.62 -1.29
CA SER A 77 -9.03 4.88 -1.26
C SER A 77 -10.01 4.97 -0.08
N CYS A 78 -9.80 4.21 0.98
CA CYS A 78 -10.66 4.25 2.16
C CYS A 78 -10.45 5.53 2.97
N ASP A 79 -11.43 5.87 3.82
CA ASP A 79 -11.40 7.07 4.66
C ASP A 79 -10.15 7.14 5.56
N ALA A 80 -9.70 5.99 6.08
CA ALA A 80 -8.49 5.92 6.91
C ALA A 80 -7.22 6.30 6.13
N CYS A 81 -7.10 5.85 4.87
CA CYS A 81 -5.99 6.22 3.99
C CYS A 81 -6.06 7.71 3.59
N THR A 82 -7.26 8.22 3.32
CA THR A 82 -7.47 9.65 3.03
C THR A 82 -7.05 10.53 4.21
N ALA A 83 -7.53 10.21 5.41
CA ALA A 83 -7.17 10.96 6.62
C ALA A 83 -5.67 10.89 6.94
N ALA A 84 -5.05 9.71 6.79
CA ALA A 84 -3.61 9.56 7.01
C ALA A 84 -2.78 10.32 5.96
N PHE A 85 -3.22 10.34 4.70
CA PHE A 85 -2.57 11.10 3.64
C PHE A 85 -2.58 12.60 3.95
N GLU A 86 -3.76 13.16 4.25
CA GLU A 86 -3.91 14.57 4.61
C GLU A 86 -3.05 14.96 5.82
N ALA A 87 -3.01 14.11 6.85
CA ALA A 87 -2.19 14.34 8.03
C ALA A 87 -0.69 14.34 7.73
N LEU A 88 -0.22 13.51 6.78
CA LEU A 88 1.19 13.42 6.42
C LEU A 88 1.61 14.53 5.46
N THR A 89 0.78 14.89 4.48
CA THR A 89 1.08 15.94 3.50
C THR A 89 0.89 17.34 4.09
N GLY A 90 -0.14 17.56 4.91
CA GLY A 90 -0.34 18.82 5.63
C GLY A 90 0.77 19.13 6.64
N ARG A 91 1.49 18.11 7.13
CA ARG A 91 2.71 18.29 7.95
C ARG A 91 3.95 18.64 7.13
N ALA A 92 4.03 18.16 5.89
CA ALA A 92 5.17 18.43 5.00
C ALA A 92 5.18 19.88 4.49
N GLU A 93 4.03 20.55 4.44
CA GLU A 93 3.90 21.95 4.01
C GLU A 93 4.18 22.98 5.13
N ALA A 94 4.23 22.53 6.39
CA ALA A 94 4.43 23.38 7.56
C ALA A 94 5.87 23.35 8.13
N GLY A 95 6.80 22.70 7.43
CA GLY A 95 8.20 22.49 7.84
C GLY A 95 9.20 23.32 7.05
#